data_AF-A0A8J3K359-F1
#
_entry.id   AF-A0A8J3K359-F1
#
_cell.length_a   1.000
_cell.length_b   1.000
_cell.length_c   1.000
_cell.angle_alpha   90.00
_cell.angle_beta   90.00
_cell.angle_gamma   90.00
#
_symmetry.space_group_name_H-M   'P 1'
#
loop_
_entity.id
_entity.type
_entity.pdbx_description
1 polymer ?
#
loop_
_entity_poly.entity_id
_entity_poly.type
_entity_poly.pdbx_seq_one_letter_code
_entity_poly.pdbx_strand_id
1 'polypeptide(L)'
;MGYELQAVIGAEAVLRRVAAQQPGAVVVPLRQGFALIPMTDELFDSATDGGRGDGLRFAKLPGGFERVLADWSTAGPLGYVEAGYAGGVGTQRAALWADGDLAIGPMFVDVNEPFPAIGSPISQVLAHLGATRRRRDPDEFVAVGLDRCRNTEAWLAVDRSVTPEVARSRR
;
A
#
# COMPACT_ATOMS: atom_id res chain seq x y z
N MET A 1 -21.60 1.19 4.12
CA MET A 1 -20.44 0.37 4.53
C MET A 1 -19.24 0.89 3.78
N GLY A 2 -18.24 1.42 4.48
CA GLY A 2 -17.10 2.11 3.86
C GLY A 2 -15.92 1.19 3.54
N TYR A 3 -14.96 1.71 2.78
CA TYR A 3 -13.63 1.12 2.60
C TYR A 3 -12.60 2.22 2.84
N GLU A 4 -11.56 1.91 3.60
CA GLU A 4 -10.43 2.79 3.88
C GLU A 4 -9.12 2.00 3.80
N LEU A 5 -8.15 2.56 3.10
CA LEU A 5 -6.79 2.07 3.03
C LEU A 5 -5.82 3.25 2.95
N GLN A 6 -4.77 3.23 3.76
CA GLN A 6 -3.56 4.02 3.57
C GLN A 6 -2.37 3.08 3.77
N ALA A 7 -1.53 2.90 2.76
CA ALA A 7 -0.47 1.90 2.83
C ALA A 7 0.66 2.14 1.83
N VAL A 8 1.85 1.62 2.17
CA VAL A 8 2.92 1.36 1.21
C VAL A 8 2.72 -0.04 0.63
N ILE A 9 2.85 -0.22 -0.67
CA ILE A 9 2.72 -1.50 -1.38
C ILE A 9 3.95 -1.74 -2.25
N GLY A 10 4.43 -2.98 -2.27
CA GLY A 10 5.60 -3.37 -3.06
C GLY A 10 5.83 -4.87 -2.99
N ALA A 11 6.90 -5.34 -3.61
CA ALA A 11 7.31 -6.74 -3.49
C ALA A 11 7.59 -7.08 -2.02
N GLU A 12 7.12 -8.23 -1.55
CA GLU A 12 7.23 -8.64 -0.15
C GLU A 12 8.68 -8.64 0.35
N ALA A 13 9.60 -9.14 -0.48
CA ALA A 13 11.03 -9.17 -0.15
C ALA A 13 11.61 -7.76 0.06
N VAL A 14 11.17 -6.78 -0.73
CA VAL A 14 11.60 -5.37 -0.59
C VAL A 14 11.01 -4.78 0.69
N LEU A 15 9.69 -4.93 0.90
CA LEU A 15 9.03 -4.37 2.08
C LEU A 15 9.56 -4.95 3.39
N ARG A 16 9.84 -6.26 3.45
CA ARG A 16 10.47 -6.89 4.63
C ARG A 16 11.85 -6.33 4.93
N ARG A 17 12.65 -6.03 3.90
CA ARG A 17 13.99 -5.46 4.06
C ARG A 17 13.94 -4.05 4.63
N VAL A 18 13.07 -3.19 4.08
CA VAL A 18 13.00 -1.78 4.47
C VAL A 18 12.25 -1.57 5.79
N ALA A 19 11.19 -2.34 6.03
CA ALA A 19 10.44 -2.28 7.29
C ALA A 19 11.29 -2.68 8.51
N ALA A 20 12.30 -3.54 8.34
CA ALA A 20 13.19 -3.92 9.42
C ALA A 20 13.97 -2.74 10.05
N GLN A 21 14.08 -1.62 9.34
CA GLN A 21 14.76 -0.39 9.81
C GLN A 21 13.78 0.70 10.25
N GLN A 22 12.46 0.46 10.15
CA GLN A 22 11.43 1.46 10.42
C GLN A 22 10.55 1.01 11.59
N PRO A 23 10.58 1.74 12.72
CA PRO A 23 9.64 1.51 13.81
C PRO A 23 8.18 1.60 13.34
N GLY A 24 7.30 0.78 13.91
CA GLY A 24 5.87 0.75 13.54
C GLY A 24 5.55 0.15 12.16
N ALA A 25 6.54 -0.16 11.32
CA ALA A 25 6.30 -0.77 10.01
C ALA A 25 6.02 -2.27 10.12
N VAL A 26 4.75 -2.65 9.98
CA VAL A 26 4.32 -4.06 9.95
C VAL A 26 4.05 -4.49 8.51
N VAL A 27 4.74 -5.54 8.06
CA VAL A 27 4.57 -6.07 6.69
C VAL A 27 3.49 -7.13 6.66
N VAL A 28 2.43 -6.88 5.90
CA VAL A 28 1.29 -7.79 5.73
C VAL A 28 1.30 -8.41 4.32
N PRO A 29 1.44 -9.74 4.18
CA PRO A 29 1.49 -10.40 2.88
C PRO A 29 0.19 -10.27 2.08
N LEU A 30 0.35 -9.96 0.79
CA LEU A 30 -0.68 -9.98 -0.23
C LEU A 30 -0.48 -11.18 -1.16
N ARG A 31 -1.32 -11.29 -2.19
CA ARG A 31 -1.15 -12.31 -3.23
C ARG A 31 -0.04 -11.90 -4.19
N GLN A 32 0.43 -12.85 -5.00
CA GLN A 32 1.41 -12.66 -6.08
C GLN A 32 2.80 -12.18 -5.61
N GLY A 33 3.15 -12.42 -4.34
CA GLY A 33 4.45 -12.00 -3.79
C GLY A 33 4.54 -10.51 -3.46
N PHE A 34 3.41 -9.80 -3.46
CA PHE A 34 3.30 -8.46 -2.91
C PHE A 34 3.10 -8.50 -1.40
N ALA A 35 3.38 -7.39 -0.75
CA ALA A 35 2.93 -7.10 0.59
C ALA A 35 2.50 -5.63 0.69
N LEU A 36 1.88 -5.28 1.81
CA LEU A 36 1.64 -3.91 2.18
C LEU A 36 2.17 -3.60 3.58
N ILE A 37 2.51 -2.34 3.83
CA ILE A 37 2.74 -1.80 5.17
C ILE A 37 1.62 -0.79 5.42
N PRO A 38 0.67 -1.07 6.34
CA PRO A 38 -0.40 -0.14 6.64
C PRO A 38 0.15 1.13 7.29
N MET A 39 -0.34 2.29 6.87
CA MET A 39 -0.02 3.58 7.48
C MET A 39 -0.85 3.78 8.76
N THR A 40 -0.43 3.07 9.82
CA THR A 40 -0.97 3.20 11.17
C THR A 40 -0.54 4.51 11.80
N ASP A 41 -1.18 4.90 12.89
CA ASP A 41 -0.77 6.10 13.64
C ASP A 41 0.65 5.93 14.24
N GLU A 42 1.02 4.72 14.67
CA GLU A 42 2.37 4.42 15.16
C GLU A 42 3.43 4.57 14.07
N LEU A 43 3.18 4.06 12.86
CA LEU A 43 4.09 4.27 11.74
C LEU A 43 4.17 5.76 11.39
N PHE A 44 3.02 6.44 11.33
CA PHE A 44 2.96 7.87 11.01
C PHE A 44 3.81 8.70 11.98
N ASP A 45 3.64 8.48 13.29
CA ASP A 45 4.36 9.20 14.34
C ASP A 45 5.87 8.90 14.34
N SER A 46 6.26 7.68 13.97
CA SER A 46 7.68 7.30 13.85
C SER A 46 8.36 7.84 12.59
N ALA A 47 7.58 8.07 11.54
CA ALA A 47 8.04 8.43 10.21
C ALA A 47 8.06 9.94 9.97
N THR A 48 7.22 10.69 10.68
CA THR A 48 7.14 12.14 10.56
C THR A 48 8.40 12.81 11.09
N ASP A 49 8.94 13.76 10.34
CA ASP A 49 10.01 14.64 10.82
C ASP A 49 9.47 15.87 11.58
N GLY A 50 8.15 15.93 11.81
CA GLY A 50 7.47 17.07 12.41
C GLY A 50 7.22 18.23 11.44
N GLY A 51 7.66 18.10 10.18
CA GLY A 51 7.39 19.01 9.09
C GLY A 51 5.97 18.89 8.52
N ARG A 52 5.60 19.82 7.65
CA ARG A 52 4.39 19.68 6.83
C ARG A 52 4.68 18.77 5.65
N GLY A 53 3.71 17.96 5.24
CA GLY A 53 3.79 17.18 4.00
C GLY A 53 4.13 18.07 2.80
N ASP A 54 4.83 17.52 1.83
CA ASP A 54 5.44 18.24 0.70
C ASP A 54 4.47 18.86 -0.32
N GLY A 55 3.18 18.55 -0.22
CA GLY A 55 2.15 19.04 -1.14
C GLY A 55 1.64 18.00 -2.14
N LEU A 56 2.00 16.71 -2.02
CA LEU A 56 1.50 15.62 -2.89
C LEU A 56 0.00 15.29 -2.71
N ARG A 57 -0.71 16.04 -1.86
CA ARG A 57 -2.17 15.96 -1.64
C ARG A 57 -2.67 14.60 -1.10
N PHE A 58 -1.78 13.80 -0.54
CA PHE A 58 -2.14 12.63 0.27
C PHE A 58 -2.72 13.09 1.62
N ALA A 59 -3.72 12.37 2.12
CA ALA A 59 -4.40 12.69 3.37
C ALA A 59 -3.61 12.22 4.60
N LYS A 60 -2.88 11.11 4.51
CA LYS A 60 -2.16 10.48 5.62
C LYS A 60 -0.70 10.18 5.28
N LEU A 61 -0.04 11.04 4.50
CA LEU A 61 1.40 10.96 4.28
C LEU A 61 2.13 11.88 5.29
N PRO A 62 2.99 11.34 6.17
CA PRO A 62 3.72 12.15 7.14
C PRO A 62 4.72 13.09 6.47
N GLY A 63 4.98 14.25 7.09
CA GLY A 63 6.04 15.16 6.64
C GLY A 63 7.39 14.46 6.60
N GLY A 64 8.11 14.62 5.49
CA GLY A 64 9.41 13.98 5.27
C GLY A 64 9.36 12.50 4.87
N PHE A 65 8.18 11.86 4.87
CA PHE A 65 8.08 10.43 4.56
C PHE A 65 8.37 10.11 3.09
N GLU A 66 8.26 11.07 2.16
CA GLU A 66 8.70 10.81 0.77
C GLU A 66 10.18 10.51 0.67
N ARG A 67 11.02 11.11 1.54
CA ARG A 67 12.45 10.80 1.57
C ARG A 67 12.66 9.35 2.01
N VAL A 68 11.84 8.88 2.95
CA VAL A 68 11.83 7.47 3.36
C VAL A 68 11.37 6.58 2.20
N LEU A 69 10.31 6.95 1.47
CA LEU A 69 9.83 6.21 0.30
C LEU A 69 10.85 6.19 -0.84
N ALA A 70 11.51 7.32 -1.11
CA ALA A 70 12.61 7.45 -2.06
C ALA A 70 13.76 6.52 -1.66
N ASP A 71 14.25 6.61 -0.42
CA ASP A 71 15.33 5.76 0.08
C ASP A 71 14.97 4.27 0.01
N TRP A 72 13.75 3.91 0.39
CA TRP A 72 13.27 2.53 0.31
C TRP A 72 13.18 2.03 -1.13
N SER A 73 12.82 2.91 -2.07
CA SER A 73 12.67 2.56 -3.48
C SER A 73 13.99 2.19 -4.16
N THR A 74 15.14 2.52 -3.56
CA THR A 74 16.46 2.06 -4.01
C THR A 74 16.65 0.54 -3.85
N ALA A 75 15.90 -0.08 -2.94
CA ALA A 75 15.88 -1.54 -2.77
C ALA A 75 14.93 -2.25 -3.76
N GLY A 76 14.06 -1.49 -4.42
CA GLY A 76 13.08 -1.95 -5.39
C GLY A 76 11.84 -1.05 -5.41
N PRO A 77 11.08 -1.01 -6.52
CA PRO A 77 9.96 -0.10 -6.67
C PRO A 77 8.85 -0.37 -5.66
N LEU A 78 8.24 0.70 -5.18
CA LEU A 78 7.15 0.68 -4.20
C LEU A 78 6.18 1.83 -4.47
N GLY A 79 4.93 1.66 -4.06
CA GLY A 79 3.92 2.70 -4.18
C GLY A 79 3.30 3.05 -2.84
N TYR A 80 2.97 4.32 -2.66
CA TYR A 80 2.10 4.77 -1.56
C TYR A 80 0.69 4.99 -2.10
N VAL A 81 -0.30 4.43 -1.41
CA VAL A 81 -1.69 4.43 -1.85
C VAL A 81 -2.64 4.83 -0.74
N GLU A 82 -3.69 5.55 -1.13
CA GLU A 82 -4.82 5.87 -0.26
C GLU A 82 -6.13 5.62 -0.99
N ALA A 83 -7.10 5.06 -0.29
CA ALA A 83 -8.45 4.89 -0.79
C ALA A 83 -9.46 5.16 0.32
N GLY A 84 -10.54 5.84 -0.04
CA GLY A 84 -11.68 6.08 0.85
C GLY A 84 -12.96 5.98 0.06
N TYR A 85 -13.78 4.96 0.31
CA TYR A 85 -15.09 4.78 -0.31
C TYR A 85 -16.19 4.86 0.75
N ALA A 86 -17.21 5.70 0.50
CA ALA A 86 -18.39 5.80 1.32
C ALA A 86 -19.62 5.99 0.42
N GLY A 87 -20.67 5.19 0.64
CA GLY A 87 -21.93 5.36 -0.09
C GLY A 87 -21.87 5.11 -1.61
N GLY A 88 -20.88 4.36 -2.11
CA GLY A 88 -20.72 4.05 -3.53
C GLY A 88 -19.86 5.04 -4.32
N VAL A 89 -19.45 6.13 -3.69
CA VAL A 89 -18.46 7.09 -4.20
C VAL A 89 -17.18 6.97 -3.39
N GLY A 90 -16.03 7.24 -4.01
CA GLY A 90 -14.77 7.16 -3.30
C GLY A 90 -13.65 7.92 -3.95
N THR A 91 -12.64 8.20 -3.14
CA THR A 91 -11.39 8.80 -3.56
C THR A 91 -10.32 7.74 -3.65
N GLN A 92 -9.40 7.90 -4.58
CA GLN A 92 -8.14 7.17 -4.59
C GLN A 92 -6.99 8.12 -4.88
N ARG A 93 -5.87 7.87 -4.20
CA ARG A 93 -4.60 8.53 -4.46
C ARG A 93 -3.52 7.47 -4.53
N ALA A 94 -2.60 7.61 -5.46
CA ALA A 94 -1.51 6.66 -5.61
C ALA A 94 -0.29 7.32 -6.25
N ALA A 95 0.89 6.94 -5.78
CA ALA A 95 2.16 7.32 -6.36
C ALA A 95 3.13 6.14 -6.30
N LEU A 96 4.11 6.12 -7.19
CA LEU A 96 5.14 5.11 -7.31
C LEU A 96 6.51 5.77 -7.18
N TRP A 97 7.35 5.23 -6.32
CA TRP A 97 8.77 5.54 -6.24
C TRP A 97 9.58 4.38 -6.79
N ALA A 98 10.64 4.71 -7.52
CA ALA A 98 11.63 3.77 -8.03
C ALA A 98 13.00 4.46 -8.07
N ASP A 99 14.05 3.71 -7.72
CA ASP A 99 15.44 4.16 -7.83
C ASP A 99 15.78 5.48 -7.12
N GLY A 100 15.05 5.81 -6.04
CA GLY A 100 15.26 7.04 -5.27
C GLY A 100 14.35 8.21 -5.67
N ASP A 101 13.55 8.05 -6.73
CA ASP A 101 12.76 9.15 -7.29
C ASP A 101 11.26 8.81 -7.37
N LEU A 102 10.43 9.84 -7.40
CA LEU A 102 9.01 9.72 -7.73
C LEU A 102 8.85 9.39 -9.21
N ALA A 103 8.66 8.11 -9.53
CA ALA A 103 8.58 7.60 -10.89
C ALA A 103 7.21 7.85 -11.54
N ILE A 104 6.11 7.73 -10.78
CA ILE A 104 4.74 7.94 -11.26
C ILE A 104 3.90 8.63 -10.18
N GLY A 105 3.08 9.60 -10.60
CA GLY A 105 2.12 10.25 -9.74
C GLY A 105 2.63 11.58 -9.14
N PRO A 106 1.92 12.13 -8.13
CA PRO A 106 0.74 11.57 -7.50
C PRO A 106 -0.48 11.62 -8.41
N MET A 107 -1.15 10.48 -8.56
CA MET A 107 -2.44 10.37 -9.26
C MET A 107 -3.57 10.46 -8.25
N PHE A 108 -4.64 11.16 -8.61
CA PHE A 108 -5.80 11.35 -7.75
C PHE A 108 -7.09 11.19 -8.55
N VAL A 109 -8.11 10.65 -7.88
CA VAL A 109 -9.51 10.66 -8.30
C VAL A 109 -10.32 11.06 -7.08
N ASP A 110 -11.12 12.11 -7.21
CA ASP A 110 -12.03 12.57 -6.14
C ASP A 110 -13.46 12.00 -6.30
N VAL A 111 -14.31 12.17 -5.29
CA VAL A 111 -15.62 11.50 -5.19
C VAL A 111 -16.57 11.73 -6.38
N ASN A 112 -16.38 12.81 -7.12
CA ASN A 112 -17.24 13.18 -8.26
C ASN A 112 -16.59 12.91 -9.62
N GLU A 113 -15.40 12.30 -9.63
CA GLU A 113 -14.65 12.05 -10.86
C GLU A 113 -14.76 10.56 -11.26
N PRO A 114 -15.01 10.26 -12.55
CA PRO A 114 -14.96 8.88 -13.01
C PRO A 114 -13.52 8.37 -12.95
N PHE A 115 -13.35 7.08 -12.64
CA PHE A 115 -12.04 6.44 -12.77
C PHE A 115 -11.57 6.49 -14.24
N PRO A 116 -10.27 6.71 -14.48
CA PRO A 116 -9.70 6.65 -15.82
C PRO A 116 -9.96 5.30 -16.48
N ALA A 117 -10.16 5.29 -17.81
CA ALA A 117 -10.37 4.06 -18.58
C ALA A 117 -9.18 3.08 -18.48
N ILE A 118 -7.99 3.61 -18.19
CA ILE A 118 -6.76 2.84 -17.97
C ILE A 118 -6.70 2.17 -16.58
N GLY A 119 -7.70 2.38 -15.73
CA GLY A 119 -7.80 1.83 -14.38
C GLY A 119 -7.70 2.90 -13.29
N SER A 120 -8.05 2.52 -12.08
CA SER A 120 -7.96 3.41 -10.91
C SER A 120 -6.50 3.73 -10.56
N PRO A 121 -6.19 4.85 -9.86
CA PRO A 121 -4.82 5.19 -9.46
C PRO A 121 -4.05 4.04 -8.80
N ILE A 122 -4.69 3.31 -7.89
CA ILE A 122 -4.07 2.17 -7.21
C ILE A 122 -3.80 1.02 -8.19
N SER A 123 -4.75 0.69 -9.06
CA SER A 123 -4.59 -0.38 -10.05
C SER A 123 -3.46 -0.06 -11.03
N GLN A 124 -3.31 1.21 -11.42
CA GLN A 124 -2.20 1.66 -12.26
C GLN A 124 -0.85 1.49 -11.55
N VAL A 125 -0.71 1.88 -10.28
CA VAL A 125 0.53 1.66 -9.51
C VAL A 125 0.84 0.18 -9.38
N LEU A 126 -0.16 -0.65 -9.06
CA LEU A 126 0.01 -2.10 -8.96
C LEU A 126 0.46 -2.72 -10.28
N ALA A 127 -0.11 -2.30 -11.42
CA ALA A 127 0.30 -2.76 -12.73
C ALA A 127 1.78 -2.42 -13.02
N HIS A 128 2.24 -1.22 -12.66
CA HIS A 128 3.65 -0.83 -12.79
C HIS A 128 4.58 -1.60 -11.86
N LEU A 129 4.10 -1.99 -10.68
CA LEU A 129 4.81 -2.89 -9.77
C LEU A 129 4.85 -4.35 -10.27
N GLY A 130 4.14 -4.67 -11.36
CA GLY A 130 4.10 -6.00 -11.97
C GLY A 130 2.93 -6.88 -11.52
N ALA A 131 1.90 -6.32 -10.88
CA ALA A 131 0.69 -7.07 -10.57
C ALA A 131 0.00 -7.53 -11.85
N THR A 132 -0.48 -8.78 -11.85
CA THR A 132 -1.18 -9.35 -12.99
C THR A 132 -2.62 -9.70 -12.60
N ARG A 133 -3.58 -9.21 -13.36
CA ARG A 133 -4.98 -9.62 -13.21
C ARG A 133 -5.27 -10.89 -14.03
N ARG A 134 -5.96 -11.86 -13.46
CA ARG A 134 -6.51 -13.00 -14.21
C ARG A 134 -7.84 -12.62 -14.84
N ARG A 135 -8.35 -13.42 -15.78
CA ARG A 135 -9.64 -13.18 -16.46
C ARG A 135 -10.83 -12.99 -15.51
N ARG A 136 -10.76 -13.52 -14.28
CA ARG A 136 -11.83 -13.42 -13.27
C ARG A 136 -11.66 -12.24 -12.32
N ASP A 137 -10.48 -11.62 -12.29
CA ASP A 137 -10.23 -10.48 -11.41
C ASP A 137 -10.71 -9.21 -12.11
N PRO A 138 -11.53 -8.36 -11.45
CA PRO A 138 -11.97 -7.10 -12.03
C PRO A 138 -10.81 -6.17 -12.40
N ASP A 139 -9.80 -6.12 -11.54
CA ASP A 139 -8.63 -5.25 -11.64
C ASP A 139 -7.45 -5.81 -10.82
N GLU A 140 -6.31 -5.12 -10.88
CA GLU A 140 -5.09 -5.43 -10.13
C GLU A 140 -5.32 -5.34 -8.61
N PHE A 141 -6.19 -4.44 -8.15
CA PHE A 141 -6.53 -4.25 -6.74
C PHE A 141 -7.10 -5.53 -6.11
N VAL A 142 -8.10 -6.14 -6.76
CA VAL A 142 -8.68 -7.41 -6.34
C VAL A 142 -7.69 -8.57 -6.58
N ALA A 143 -6.92 -8.52 -7.67
CA ALA A 143 -5.97 -9.57 -8.01
C ALA A 143 -4.86 -9.76 -6.95
N VAL A 144 -4.36 -8.68 -6.35
CA VAL A 144 -3.41 -8.75 -5.23
C VAL A 144 -4.10 -8.97 -3.87
N GLY A 145 -5.42 -8.80 -3.82
CA GLY A 145 -6.26 -9.11 -2.66
C GLY A 145 -6.48 -7.96 -1.70
N LEU A 146 -6.43 -6.70 -2.15
CA LEU A 146 -6.70 -5.52 -1.31
C LEU A 146 -8.16 -5.41 -0.85
N ASP A 147 -9.04 -6.26 -1.38
CA ASP A 147 -10.46 -6.39 -1.02
C ASP A 147 -10.69 -7.24 0.26
N ARG A 148 -9.64 -7.88 0.79
CA ARG A 148 -9.71 -8.76 1.98
C ARG A 148 -10.06 -8.02 3.28
N CYS A 149 -9.61 -6.78 3.42
CA CYS A 149 -9.89 -5.92 4.56
C CYS A 149 -10.45 -4.59 4.07
N ARG A 150 -11.39 -4.01 4.84
CA ARG A 150 -12.05 -2.74 4.49
C ARG A 150 -11.51 -1.54 5.26
N ASN A 151 -10.58 -1.75 6.19
CA ASN A 151 -10.01 -0.71 7.03
C ASN A 151 -8.50 -0.96 7.17
N THR A 152 -7.69 0.10 7.14
CA THR A 152 -6.23 0.06 7.28
C THR A 152 -5.76 -0.75 8.49
N GLU A 153 -6.33 -0.50 9.67
CA GLU A 153 -5.97 -1.17 10.93
C GLU A 153 -6.34 -2.65 10.94
N ALA A 154 -7.37 -3.05 10.18
CA ALA A 154 -7.78 -4.45 10.11
C ALA A 154 -6.73 -5.37 9.47
N TRP A 155 -5.79 -4.81 8.70
CA TRP A 155 -4.68 -5.57 8.12
C TRP A 155 -3.70 -6.09 9.18
N LEU A 156 -3.55 -5.39 10.31
CA LEU A 156 -2.67 -5.82 11.42
C LEU A 156 -3.16 -7.11 12.09
N ALA A 157 -4.46 -7.39 12.04
CA ALA A 157 -5.05 -8.61 12.59
C ALA A 157 -4.83 -9.83 11.68
N VAL A 158 -4.60 -9.62 10.38
CA VAL A 158 -4.38 -10.68 9.40
C VAL A 158 -3.01 -11.33 9.58
N ASP A 159 -1.99 -10.54 9.91
CA ASP A 159 -0.61 -11.02 10.14
C ASP A 159 -0.53 -12.04 11.30
N ARG A 160 -1.35 -11.85 12.34
CA ARG A 160 -1.39 -12.75 13.51
C ARG A 160 -1.99 -14.13 13.22
N SER A 161 -2.56 -14.36 12.05
CA SER A 161 -3.22 -15.62 11.70
C SER A 161 -2.30 -16.67 11.06
N VAL A 162 -1.04 -16.32 10.74
CA VAL A 162 -0.06 -17.29 10.24
C VAL A 162 0.79 -17.80 11.40
N THR A 163 0.18 -18.64 12.25
CA THR A 163 0.97 -19.59 13.02
C THR A 163 1.34 -20.72 12.06
N PRO A 164 2.62 -21.01 11.79
CA PRO A 164 2.94 -22.24 11.05
C PRO A 164 2.48 -23.40 11.93
N GLU A 165 1.50 -24.16 11.45
CA GLU A 165 1.16 -25.45 12.03
C GLU A 165 2.41 -26.32 11.94
N VAL A 166 3.14 -26.40 13.05
CA VAL A 166 4.33 -27.22 13.18
C VAL A 166 3.91 -28.65 12.90
N ALA A 167 4.36 -29.16 11.75
CA ALA A 167 4.15 -30.53 11.33
C ALA A 167 4.51 -31.47 12.48
N ARG A 168 3.48 -32.09 13.08
CA ARG A 168 3.65 -33.23 13.97
C ARG A 168 4.06 -34.43 13.10
N SER A 169 5.37 -34.61 12.96
CA SER A 169 5.95 -35.91 12.64
C SER A 169 6.43 -36.57 13.93
N ARG A 170 6.03 -37.85 14.10
CA ARG A 170 6.48 -38.93 15.01
C ARG A 170 5.22 -39.65 15.51
N ARG A 171 5.02 -40.95 15.29
CA ARG A 171 5.83 -42.09 14.84
C ARG A 171 4.89 -43.13 14.24
#